data_AF-A0A959G1Y3-F1
#
_entry.id   AF-A0A959G1Y3-F1
#
_cell.length_a   1.000
_cell.length_b   1.000
_cell.length_c   1.000
_cell.angle_alpha   90.00
_cell.angle_beta   90.00
_cell.angle_gamma   90.00
#
_symmetry.space_group_name_H-M   'P 1'
#
loop_
_entity.id
_entity.type
_entity.pdbx_description
1 polymer ?
#
loop_
_entity_poly.entity_id
_entity_poly.type
_entity_poly.pdbx_seq_one_letter_code
_entity_poly.pdbx_strand_id
1 'polypeptide(L)'
;MKLKLPFLGLLTFLFFIHTSSAQSVRLKKTVLQAFWWDYRHDNFPGSWADYLTKLAPRLKSMGIDAIWIPPSYKNQSPTWVGYGPMDHYDLGDKYQKGSPNVNTALGTKDELLRMIAVMHANGIEVIQDIVLNHVDGAGSQQGIGGIDNHSLSLQSNSGYKNFRYVSYQTPAIDESQDDYFTRSGRWPKNYTNFYPNAQNACCNNEINSPYFGPDISYESNGIGQSSVVPTSGFPASLGPGRPYINPTQPSDYMRTEARNWILWFKKQSGVDGFRWDAVKHFPIYVQEDLIYNLKYSLPAWAKGGQTMLNIGEWIGSKGDIDGYVNAVATGCAPTGDTNNGCPAGQGREEHTGTFDFSLRGYGSFGGLYSMIRGGGGFDVSVLPGEQQNKRYFDYGSFDTRVHRSFSFVNSHDTYRPILTANGDFTVTLSNSYSSGWNFGNELGGNGGHLDPREPRMAAAYAVTMAVDGNPVIFF
;
A
#
# COMPACT_ATOMS: atom_id res chain seq x y z
N MET A 1 -60.07 -74.65 -6.25
CA MET A 1 -59.88 -74.51 -4.79
C MET A 1 -58.88 -73.39 -4.53
N LYS A 2 -59.35 -72.29 -3.91
CA LYS A 2 -58.61 -71.18 -3.25
C LYS A 2 -57.70 -70.29 -4.13
N LEU A 3 -58.13 -69.09 -4.57
CA LEU A 3 -58.09 -67.75 -3.92
C LEU A 3 -56.66 -67.20 -3.61
N LYS A 4 -56.23 -66.13 -4.32
CA LYS A 4 -55.99 -64.75 -3.82
C LYS A 4 -55.11 -63.89 -4.77
N LEU A 5 -55.68 -62.79 -5.28
CA LEU A 5 -55.00 -61.51 -5.64
C LEU A 5 -54.49 -60.82 -4.35
N PRO A 6 -53.77 -59.67 -4.38
CA PRO A 6 -52.68 -59.18 -5.23
C PRO A 6 -51.48 -58.67 -4.36
N PHE A 7 -50.31 -58.38 -4.94
CA PHE A 7 -49.36 -57.45 -4.31
C PHE A 7 -48.81 -56.48 -5.35
N LEU A 8 -49.41 -55.29 -5.35
CA LEU A 8 -48.95 -54.09 -6.02
C LEU A 8 -47.69 -53.63 -5.29
N GLY A 9 -46.51 -53.87 -5.88
CA GLY A 9 -45.25 -53.34 -5.38
C GLY A 9 -45.21 -51.83 -5.59
N LEU A 10 -45.52 -51.07 -4.54
CA LEU A 10 -45.34 -49.63 -4.48
C LEU A 10 -43.83 -49.34 -4.47
N LEU A 11 -43.25 -49.02 -5.63
CA LEU A 11 -41.86 -48.54 -5.71
C LEU A 11 -41.84 -47.08 -5.26
N THR A 12 -41.68 -46.86 -3.95
CA THR A 12 -41.41 -45.52 -3.39
C THR A 12 -40.03 -45.07 -3.84
N PHE A 13 -39.97 -44.27 -4.90
CA PHE A 13 -38.80 -43.47 -5.23
C PHE A 13 -38.60 -42.44 -4.11
N LEU A 14 -37.69 -42.74 -3.17
CA LEU A 14 -37.13 -41.76 -2.25
C LEU A 14 -36.34 -40.73 -3.08
N PHE A 15 -37.00 -39.64 -3.47
CA PHE A 15 -36.30 -38.43 -3.88
C PHE A 15 -35.53 -37.90 -2.66
N PHE A 16 -34.24 -38.22 -2.58
CA PHE A 16 -33.33 -37.45 -1.75
C PHE A 16 -33.28 -36.05 -2.34
N ILE A 17 -34.02 -35.12 -1.75
CA ILE A 17 -33.81 -33.69 -1.92
C ILE A 17 -32.41 -33.42 -1.36
N HIS A 18 -31.39 -33.53 -2.20
CA HIS A 18 -30.10 -32.94 -1.91
C HIS A 18 -30.35 -31.43 -1.95
N THR A 19 -30.52 -30.82 -0.78
CA THR A 19 -30.29 -29.39 -0.64
C THR A 19 -28.82 -29.18 -0.96
N SER A 20 -28.50 -28.92 -2.22
CA SER A 20 -27.22 -28.35 -2.60
C SER A 20 -27.13 -27.01 -1.89
N SER A 21 -26.42 -26.96 -0.76
CA SER A 21 -25.95 -25.70 -0.22
C SER A 21 -25.13 -25.04 -1.33
N ALA A 22 -25.55 -23.87 -1.79
CA ALA A 22 -24.72 -23.08 -2.70
C ALA A 22 -23.34 -22.94 -2.06
N GLN A 23 -22.27 -23.25 -2.82
CA GLN A 23 -20.92 -23.15 -2.30
C GLN A 23 -20.57 -21.67 -2.12
N SER A 24 -20.18 -21.30 -0.90
CA SER A 24 -19.65 -19.96 -0.61
C SER A 24 -18.62 -19.53 -1.65
N VAL A 25 -18.81 -18.37 -2.27
CA VAL A 25 -17.84 -17.79 -3.21
C VAL A 25 -16.64 -17.32 -2.40
N ARG A 26 -15.48 -17.97 -2.59
CA ARG A 26 -14.23 -17.57 -1.94
C ARG A 26 -13.40 -16.72 -2.88
N LEU A 27 -13.28 -15.43 -2.56
CA LEU A 27 -12.45 -14.48 -3.28
C LEU A 27 -11.05 -14.46 -2.65
N LYS A 28 -10.18 -15.32 -3.19
CA LYS A 28 -8.76 -15.44 -2.87
C LYS A 28 -7.95 -15.13 -4.13
N LYS A 29 -6.82 -14.43 -3.98
CA LYS A 29 -5.94 -14.01 -5.07
C LYS A 29 -4.53 -14.52 -4.84
N THR A 30 -3.87 -14.95 -5.91
CA THR A 30 -2.41 -15.10 -5.91
C THR A 30 -1.78 -13.76 -6.30
N VAL A 31 -1.06 -13.16 -5.37
CA VAL A 31 -0.50 -11.82 -5.53
C VAL A 31 1.00 -11.91 -5.79
N LEU A 32 1.52 -11.11 -6.73
CA LEU A 32 2.95 -10.89 -6.90
C LEU A 32 3.31 -9.50 -6.37
N GLN A 33 4.21 -9.39 -5.39
CA GLN A 33 4.93 -8.14 -5.16
C GLN A 33 5.88 -7.94 -6.35
N ALA A 34 5.54 -7.02 -7.25
CA ALA A 34 6.16 -6.90 -8.57
C ALA A 34 7.37 -5.97 -8.57
N PHE A 35 8.16 -5.97 -7.49
CA PHE A 35 9.39 -5.21 -7.31
C PHE A 35 10.17 -5.74 -6.09
N TRP A 36 11.47 -5.49 -6.05
CA TRP A 36 12.32 -5.56 -4.85
C TRP A 36 12.84 -4.14 -4.52
N TRP A 37 13.64 -3.98 -3.46
CA TRP A 37 14.08 -2.64 -3.02
C TRP A 37 14.69 -1.81 -4.15
N ASP A 38 15.80 -2.26 -4.75
CA ASP A 38 16.47 -1.53 -5.83
C ASP A 38 16.07 -2.03 -7.23
N TYR A 39 14.76 -2.16 -7.48
CA TYR A 39 14.27 -2.67 -8.76
C TYR A 39 14.79 -1.85 -9.94
N ARG A 40 15.47 -2.54 -10.85
CA ARG A 40 16.03 -1.95 -12.08
C ARG A 40 16.08 -3.03 -13.14
N HIS A 41 15.89 -2.63 -14.39
CA HIS A 41 16.04 -3.51 -15.54
C HIS A 41 16.88 -2.83 -16.62
N ASP A 42 17.97 -3.46 -17.05
CA ASP A 42 18.91 -2.86 -18.00
C ASP A 42 18.28 -2.56 -19.38
N ASN A 43 17.39 -3.44 -19.85
CA ASN A 43 16.62 -3.22 -21.09
C ASN A 43 15.42 -2.26 -20.93
N PHE A 44 15.08 -1.82 -19.71
CA PHE A 44 13.97 -0.90 -19.42
C PHE A 44 14.38 0.14 -18.37
N PRO A 45 15.44 0.94 -18.63
CA PRO A 45 15.96 1.87 -17.65
C PRO A 45 14.92 2.97 -17.34
N GLY A 46 14.46 3.04 -16.09
CA GLY A 46 13.42 3.99 -15.68
C GLY A 46 12.04 3.74 -16.30
N SER A 47 11.78 2.53 -16.80
CA SER A 47 10.52 2.14 -17.47
C SER A 47 10.05 0.76 -16.98
N TRP A 48 10.02 0.58 -15.66
CA TRP A 48 9.61 -0.68 -15.03
C TRP A 48 8.17 -1.07 -15.38
N ALA A 49 7.26 -0.11 -15.56
CA ALA A 49 5.89 -0.35 -15.98
C ALA A 49 5.79 -1.02 -17.36
N ASP A 50 6.64 -0.66 -18.33
CA ASP A 50 6.67 -1.34 -19.63
C ASP A 50 7.25 -2.76 -19.54
N TYR A 51 8.20 -2.99 -18.63
CA TYR A 51 8.67 -4.34 -18.34
C TYR A 51 7.54 -5.22 -17.80
N LEU A 52 6.80 -4.74 -16.80
CA LEU A 52 5.63 -5.43 -16.25
C LEU A 52 4.57 -5.66 -17.33
N THR A 53 4.32 -4.67 -18.19
CA THR A 53 3.40 -4.78 -19.33
C THR A 53 3.74 -5.98 -20.22
N LYS A 54 5.03 -6.17 -20.56
CA LYS A 54 5.48 -7.31 -21.36
C LYS A 54 5.39 -8.65 -20.63
N LEU A 55 5.47 -8.64 -19.31
CA LEU A 55 5.33 -9.85 -18.49
C LEU A 55 3.89 -10.33 -18.32
N ALA A 56 2.88 -9.47 -18.51
CA ALA A 56 1.48 -9.77 -18.18
C ALA A 56 0.98 -11.14 -18.67
N PRO A 57 1.19 -11.57 -19.94
CA PRO A 57 0.73 -12.89 -20.40
C PRO A 57 1.40 -14.04 -19.66
N ARG A 58 2.70 -13.91 -19.37
CA ARG A 58 3.45 -14.91 -18.60
C ARG A 58 2.95 -14.97 -17.16
N LEU A 59 2.77 -13.83 -16.50
CA LEU A 59 2.25 -13.76 -15.14
C LEU A 59 0.88 -14.44 -15.04
N LYS A 60 -0.03 -14.19 -15.99
CA LYS A 60 -1.33 -14.86 -15.97
C LYS A 60 -1.21 -16.36 -16.16
N SER A 61 -0.34 -16.82 -17.07
CA SER A 61 -0.11 -18.26 -17.30
C SER A 61 0.44 -18.99 -16.06
N MET A 62 1.11 -18.27 -15.15
CA MET A 62 1.59 -18.78 -13.87
C MET A 62 0.50 -18.82 -12.78
N GLY A 63 -0.69 -18.26 -13.04
CA GLY A 63 -1.78 -18.17 -12.07
C GLY A 63 -1.77 -16.92 -11.20
N ILE A 64 -1.04 -15.86 -11.59
CA ILE A 64 -1.12 -14.57 -10.88
C ILE A 64 -2.48 -13.93 -11.15
N ASP A 65 -3.15 -13.51 -10.06
CA ASP A 65 -4.43 -12.81 -10.10
C ASP A 65 -4.28 -11.31 -9.87
N ALA A 66 -3.22 -10.89 -9.16
CA ALA A 66 -2.95 -9.49 -8.91
C ALA A 66 -1.45 -9.20 -8.80
N ILE A 67 -1.05 -7.99 -9.16
CA ILE A 67 0.29 -7.46 -8.88
C ILE A 67 0.21 -6.30 -7.89
N TRP A 68 1.12 -6.27 -6.92
CA TRP A 68 1.40 -5.11 -6.10
C TRP A 68 2.59 -4.36 -6.68
N ILE A 69 2.33 -3.15 -7.19
CA ILE A 69 3.33 -2.28 -7.82
C ILE A 69 3.90 -1.28 -6.80
N PRO A 70 5.14 -0.80 -6.99
CA PRO A 70 5.73 0.20 -6.10
C PRO A 70 4.96 1.54 -6.18
N PRO A 71 5.22 2.49 -5.27
CA PRO A 71 4.66 3.83 -5.35
C PRO A 71 4.93 4.49 -6.71
N SER A 72 3.87 5.00 -7.36
CA SER A 72 3.92 5.47 -8.75
C SER A 72 4.09 6.98 -8.91
N TYR A 73 4.03 7.73 -7.81
CA TYR A 73 4.11 9.19 -7.78
C TYR A 73 5.55 9.70 -7.55
N LYS A 74 5.78 10.98 -7.84
CA LYS A 74 7.09 11.62 -7.83
C LYS A 74 7.67 11.64 -6.42
N ASN A 75 8.93 11.21 -6.34
CA ASN A 75 9.72 11.17 -5.12
C ASN A 75 10.68 12.35 -5.05
N GLN A 76 11.36 12.51 -3.93
CA GLN A 76 12.43 13.52 -3.76
C GLN A 76 13.56 13.37 -4.80
N SER A 77 13.73 12.18 -5.37
CA SER A 77 14.62 11.93 -6.50
C SER A 77 13.96 10.94 -7.47
N PRO A 78 14.17 11.10 -8.79
CA PRO A 78 13.52 10.29 -9.82
C PRO A 78 13.93 8.81 -9.78
N THR A 79 15.06 8.47 -9.16
CA THR A 79 15.56 7.08 -9.07
C THR A 79 15.15 6.36 -7.80
N TRP A 80 14.41 7.02 -6.91
CA TRP A 80 14.01 6.43 -5.64
C TRP A 80 12.85 5.46 -5.82
N VAL A 81 12.85 4.42 -4.98
CA VAL A 81 11.94 3.27 -5.03
C VAL A 81 10.47 3.67 -4.96
N GLY A 82 10.15 4.70 -4.18
CA GLY A 82 8.77 5.16 -3.99
C GLY A 82 8.43 5.72 -2.60
N TYR A 83 9.21 5.34 -1.58
CA TYR A 83 8.93 5.62 -0.16
C TYR A 83 9.43 6.98 0.34
N GLY A 84 9.82 7.88 -0.57
CA GLY A 84 10.11 9.29 -0.26
C GLY A 84 9.23 10.21 -1.10
N PRO A 85 7.89 10.11 -0.98
CA PRO A 85 6.96 10.88 -1.80
C PRO A 85 7.23 12.37 -1.68
N MET A 86 7.25 13.07 -2.81
CA MET A 86 7.32 14.53 -2.84
C MET A 86 5.97 15.09 -3.32
N ASP A 87 5.53 14.70 -4.51
CA ASP A 87 4.27 15.12 -5.13
C ASP A 87 3.40 13.91 -5.51
N HIS A 88 2.41 13.63 -4.66
CA HIS A 88 1.42 12.56 -4.86
C HIS A 88 0.63 12.67 -6.18
N TYR A 89 0.52 13.87 -6.76
CA TYR A 89 -0.24 14.12 -8.00
C TYR A 89 0.60 14.07 -9.28
N ASP A 90 1.91 13.88 -9.19
CA ASP A 90 2.81 13.69 -10.33
C ASP A 90 3.13 12.22 -10.50
N LEU A 91 2.42 11.56 -11.43
CA LEU A 91 2.59 10.14 -11.75
C LEU A 91 3.70 9.89 -12.77
N GLY A 92 4.67 10.79 -12.84
CA GLY A 92 5.70 10.79 -13.87
C GLY A 92 5.27 11.56 -15.12
N ASP A 93 4.57 12.68 -14.96
CA ASP A 93 4.11 13.55 -16.05
C ASP A 93 4.59 15.01 -15.93
N LYS A 94 5.41 15.34 -14.93
CA LYS A 94 5.94 16.69 -14.72
C LYS A 94 7.45 16.72 -14.48
N TYR A 95 8.08 17.79 -14.94
CA TYR A 95 9.49 18.10 -14.64
C TYR A 95 9.60 18.65 -13.21
N GLN A 96 10.02 17.79 -12.29
CA GLN A 96 10.21 18.12 -10.88
C GLN A 96 11.52 17.49 -10.36
N LYS A 97 12.08 18.09 -9.31
CA LYS A 97 13.31 17.66 -8.63
C LYS A 97 14.52 17.56 -9.57
N GLY A 98 14.62 18.49 -10.52
CA GLY A 98 15.76 18.59 -11.44
C GLY A 98 15.98 17.36 -12.33
N SER A 99 14.97 16.48 -12.45
CA SER A 99 15.04 15.34 -13.34
C SER A 99 15.03 15.82 -14.79
N PRO A 100 15.94 15.34 -15.67
CA PRO A 100 15.92 15.66 -17.09
C PRO A 100 14.71 15.06 -17.81
N ASN A 101 14.01 14.13 -17.14
CA ASN A 101 12.83 13.43 -17.63
C ASN A 101 11.68 13.57 -16.64
N VAL A 102 10.45 13.33 -17.09
CA VAL A 102 9.28 13.40 -16.23
C VAL A 102 9.08 12.16 -15.35
N ASN A 103 9.66 11.02 -15.74
CA ASN A 103 9.37 9.70 -15.17
C ASN A 103 9.72 9.58 -13.67
N THR A 104 9.02 8.66 -13.01
CA THR A 104 9.43 8.08 -11.72
C THR A 104 10.31 6.85 -11.97
N ALA A 105 10.77 6.17 -10.93
CA ALA A 105 11.47 4.89 -11.06
C ALA A 105 10.60 3.81 -11.73
N LEU A 106 9.27 3.87 -11.51
CA LEU A 106 8.30 3.00 -12.17
C LEU A 106 8.15 3.32 -13.66
N GLY A 107 8.21 4.60 -14.03
CA GLY A 107 8.02 5.06 -15.40
C GLY A 107 7.28 6.39 -15.49
N THR A 108 6.86 6.72 -16.69
CA THR A 108 5.95 7.81 -16.99
C THR A 108 4.50 7.42 -16.66
N LYS A 109 3.63 8.43 -16.56
CA LYS A 109 2.19 8.21 -16.36
C LYS A 109 1.57 7.37 -17.47
N ASP A 110 1.98 7.56 -18.72
CA ASP A 110 1.43 6.81 -19.85
C ASP A 110 1.82 5.34 -19.80
N GLU A 111 3.06 5.03 -19.38
CA GLU A 111 3.51 3.65 -19.15
C GLU A 111 2.75 3.00 -17.98
N LEU A 112 2.52 3.73 -16.88
CA LEU A 112 1.70 3.26 -15.76
C LEU A 112 0.27 2.91 -16.22
N LEU A 113 -0.41 3.81 -16.91
CA LEU A 113 -1.79 3.60 -17.34
C LEU A 113 -1.90 2.47 -18.37
N ARG A 114 -0.92 2.37 -19.28
CA ARG A 114 -0.82 1.25 -20.24
C ARG A 114 -0.62 -0.08 -19.52
N MET A 115 0.27 -0.12 -18.53
CA MET A 115 0.52 -1.33 -17.73
C MET A 115 -0.76 -1.80 -17.05
N ILE A 116 -1.49 -0.89 -16.40
CA ILE A 116 -2.77 -1.23 -15.75
C ILE A 116 -3.76 -1.79 -16.78
N ALA A 117 -3.94 -1.12 -17.92
CA ALA A 117 -4.86 -1.58 -18.96
C ALA A 117 -4.50 -2.96 -19.52
N VAL A 118 -3.21 -3.24 -19.71
CA VAL A 118 -2.73 -4.55 -20.21
C VAL A 118 -2.87 -5.63 -19.14
N MET A 119 -2.61 -5.33 -17.87
CA MET A 119 -2.87 -6.25 -16.76
C MET A 119 -4.35 -6.63 -16.70
N HIS A 120 -5.25 -5.64 -16.75
CA HIS A 120 -6.69 -5.87 -16.80
C HIS A 120 -7.12 -6.71 -18.00
N ALA A 121 -6.57 -6.44 -19.19
CA ALA A 121 -6.85 -7.24 -20.39
C ALA A 121 -6.39 -8.70 -20.28
N ASN A 122 -5.43 -9.00 -19.37
CA ASN A 122 -4.99 -10.35 -19.05
C ASN A 122 -5.67 -10.92 -17.79
N GLY A 123 -6.67 -10.24 -17.22
CA GLY A 123 -7.35 -10.66 -16.00
C GLY A 123 -6.45 -10.66 -14.76
N ILE A 124 -5.55 -9.67 -14.68
CA ILE A 124 -4.68 -9.39 -13.54
C ILE A 124 -5.08 -8.03 -12.96
N GLU A 125 -5.35 -8.00 -11.65
CA GLU A 125 -5.61 -6.79 -10.90
C GLU A 125 -4.31 -6.05 -10.54
N VAL A 126 -4.39 -4.72 -10.38
CA VAL A 126 -3.26 -3.89 -9.96
C VAL A 126 -3.54 -3.26 -8.60
N ILE A 127 -2.64 -3.52 -7.65
CA ILE A 127 -2.67 -3.03 -6.28
C ILE A 127 -1.58 -1.96 -6.14
N GLN A 128 -2.00 -0.72 -5.86
CA GLN A 128 -1.08 0.40 -5.73
C GLN A 128 -0.54 0.51 -4.30
N ASP A 129 0.78 0.66 -4.15
CA ASP A 129 1.40 1.07 -2.89
C ASP A 129 1.16 2.55 -2.57
N ILE A 130 0.82 2.86 -1.33
CA ILE A 130 0.40 4.18 -0.86
C ILE A 130 1.18 4.58 0.39
N VAL A 131 1.85 5.72 0.32
CA VAL A 131 2.68 6.32 1.38
C VAL A 131 2.05 7.66 1.76
N LEU A 132 1.48 7.68 2.97
CA LEU A 132 0.76 8.83 3.52
C LEU A 132 1.26 9.25 4.91
N ASN A 133 2.25 8.53 5.46
CA ASN A 133 2.87 8.90 6.74
C ASN A 133 3.60 10.25 6.64
N HIS A 134 4.42 10.42 5.60
CA HIS A 134 5.33 11.56 5.44
C HIS A 134 5.40 12.01 3.97
N VAL A 135 6.10 13.12 3.75
CA VAL A 135 6.63 13.54 2.44
C VAL A 135 8.06 14.02 2.59
N ASP A 136 8.84 14.00 1.51
CA ASP A 136 10.25 14.39 1.53
C ASP A 136 10.65 15.22 0.29
N GLY A 137 11.78 15.92 0.40
CA GLY A 137 12.37 16.68 -0.69
C GLY A 137 11.61 17.95 -1.03
N ALA A 138 11.06 18.67 -0.04
CA ALA A 138 10.51 20.00 -0.26
C ALA A 138 11.53 20.94 -0.91
N GLY A 139 11.04 21.91 -1.66
CA GLY A 139 11.83 22.90 -2.35
C GLY A 139 12.15 22.50 -3.79
N SER A 140 12.91 23.39 -4.44
CA SER A 140 13.51 23.16 -5.74
C SER A 140 14.48 21.95 -5.71
N GLN A 141 15.23 21.69 -6.78
CA GLN A 141 16.21 20.61 -6.83
C GLN A 141 17.18 20.64 -5.64
N GLN A 142 17.59 21.84 -5.20
CA GLN A 142 18.51 22.04 -4.08
C GLN A 142 17.80 22.30 -2.73
N GLY A 143 16.48 22.12 -2.65
CA GLY A 143 15.70 22.36 -1.44
C GLY A 143 15.32 23.84 -1.21
N ILE A 144 15.68 24.74 -2.14
CA ILE A 144 15.37 26.17 -2.04
C ILE A 144 13.85 26.38 -2.06
N GLY A 145 13.35 27.21 -1.14
CA GLY A 145 11.91 27.43 -0.94
C GLY A 145 11.20 26.29 -0.20
N GLY A 146 11.87 25.17 0.10
CA GLY A 146 11.29 24.07 0.87
C GLY A 146 11.29 24.33 2.38
N ILE A 147 12.26 25.12 2.87
CA ILE A 147 12.50 25.32 4.30
C ILE A 147 11.56 26.38 4.86
N ASP A 148 10.91 26.07 5.98
CA ASP A 148 10.19 27.03 6.83
C ASP A 148 11.03 27.30 8.10
N ASN A 149 11.29 28.56 8.41
CA ASN A 149 12.21 28.97 9.47
C ASN A 149 11.57 29.04 10.86
N HIS A 150 10.29 28.69 10.99
CA HIS A 150 9.64 28.60 12.29
C HIS A 150 10.36 27.56 13.18
N SER A 151 10.57 27.87 14.45
CA SER A 151 11.37 27.03 15.37
C SER A 151 10.89 25.58 15.46
N LEU A 152 9.57 25.35 15.48
CA LEU A 152 8.96 24.01 15.44
C LEU A 152 9.12 23.29 14.10
N SER A 153 9.29 24.02 12.99
CA SER A 153 9.51 23.43 11.68
C SER A 153 10.89 22.77 11.58
N LEU A 154 11.91 23.38 12.18
CA LEU A 154 13.31 22.95 12.11
C LEU A 154 13.60 21.64 12.85
N GLN A 155 12.63 21.05 13.56
CA GLN A 155 12.81 19.81 14.33
C GLN A 155 12.89 18.55 13.46
N SER A 156 12.45 18.63 12.20
CA SER A 156 12.48 17.51 11.24
C SER A 156 13.08 17.98 9.92
N ASN A 157 14.05 17.22 9.39
CA ASN A 157 14.57 17.38 8.02
C ASN A 157 14.88 18.84 7.63
N SER A 158 15.67 19.55 8.45
CA SER A 158 16.09 20.95 8.23
C SER A 158 14.95 21.95 7.96
N GLY A 159 13.72 21.65 8.37
CA GLY A 159 12.55 22.51 8.15
C GLY A 159 11.88 22.38 6.78
N TYR A 160 12.16 21.34 5.99
CA TYR A 160 11.54 21.08 4.69
C TYR A 160 10.04 20.81 4.77
N LYS A 161 9.22 21.84 5.00
CA LYS A 161 7.78 21.73 5.19
C LYS A 161 6.93 22.67 4.34
N ASN A 162 7.54 23.35 3.37
CA ASN A 162 6.82 24.10 2.34
C ASN A 162 6.84 23.31 1.04
N PHE A 163 5.78 22.56 0.78
CA PHE A 163 5.64 21.76 -0.43
C PHE A 163 4.81 22.52 -1.47
N ARG A 164 5.43 22.78 -2.63
CA ARG A 164 4.85 23.45 -3.79
C ARG A 164 5.18 22.64 -5.02
N TYR A 165 4.19 22.49 -5.89
CA TYR A 165 4.23 21.51 -6.95
C TYR A 165 3.96 22.17 -8.27
N VAL A 166 4.67 21.72 -9.31
CA VAL A 166 4.44 22.26 -10.64
C VAL A 166 3.06 21.84 -11.17
N SER A 167 2.50 22.67 -12.03
CA SER A 167 1.24 22.39 -12.72
C SER A 167 1.34 22.90 -14.16
N TYR A 168 0.38 22.59 -15.02
CA TYR A 168 0.34 23.18 -16.36
C TYR A 168 0.22 24.72 -16.32
N GLN A 169 -0.40 25.28 -15.28
CA GLN A 169 -0.54 26.72 -15.11
C GLN A 169 0.77 27.37 -14.61
N THR A 170 1.52 26.65 -13.78
CA THR A 170 2.78 27.12 -13.17
C THR A 170 3.86 26.06 -13.34
N PRO A 171 4.39 25.86 -14.56
CA PRO A 171 5.54 25.00 -14.77
C PRO A 171 6.76 25.57 -14.06
N ALA A 172 7.72 24.72 -13.68
CA ALA A 172 9.00 25.22 -13.16
C ALA A 172 9.70 26.08 -14.23
N ILE A 173 10.09 27.30 -13.86
CA ILE A 173 10.88 28.21 -14.71
C ILE A 173 12.36 28.05 -14.41
N ASP A 174 12.69 28.03 -13.12
CA ASP A 174 14.04 27.89 -12.59
C ASP A 174 14.01 27.26 -11.20
N GLU A 175 15.16 27.19 -10.53
CA GLU A 175 15.33 26.57 -9.22
C GLU A 175 15.31 27.59 -8.06
N SER A 176 14.88 28.83 -8.33
CA SER A 176 14.81 29.90 -7.34
C SER A 176 13.67 29.71 -6.33
N GLN A 177 13.78 30.38 -5.19
CA GLN A 177 12.72 30.44 -4.19
C GLN A 177 11.46 31.11 -4.75
N ASP A 178 11.63 32.16 -5.55
CA ASP A 178 10.53 32.90 -6.16
C ASP A 178 9.69 32.01 -7.07
N ASP A 179 10.32 31.23 -7.97
CA ASP A 179 9.60 30.27 -8.80
C ASP A 179 8.90 29.23 -7.92
N TYR A 180 9.63 28.63 -6.97
CA TYR A 180 9.08 27.59 -6.10
C TYR A 180 7.84 28.04 -5.33
N PHE A 181 7.85 29.24 -4.74
CA PHE A 181 6.72 29.78 -3.97
C PHE A 181 5.48 30.11 -4.82
N THR A 182 5.59 30.13 -6.14
CA THR A 182 4.46 30.43 -7.04
C THR A 182 3.84 29.18 -7.68
N ARG A 183 4.37 27.98 -7.40
CA ARG A 183 3.88 26.74 -8.01
C ARG A 183 2.54 26.32 -7.40
N SER A 184 1.49 26.25 -8.23
CA SER A 184 0.08 26.09 -7.85
C SER A 184 -0.46 24.67 -7.99
N GLY A 185 0.42 23.66 -8.05
CA GLY A 185 0.01 22.26 -8.07
C GLY A 185 -0.81 21.87 -6.84
N ARG A 186 -1.53 20.75 -6.95
CA ARG A 186 -2.56 20.36 -5.98
C ARG A 186 -1.97 19.94 -4.65
N TRP A 187 -2.75 20.12 -3.58
CA TRP A 187 -2.40 19.76 -2.20
C TRP A 187 -1.09 20.40 -1.68
N PRO A 188 -0.90 21.73 -1.83
CA PRO A 188 0.24 22.43 -1.22
C PRO A 188 0.25 22.21 0.29
N LYS A 189 1.43 22.06 0.88
CA LYS A 189 1.59 21.80 2.31
C LYS A 189 2.44 22.90 2.96
N ASN A 190 2.06 23.32 4.15
CA ASN A 190 2.77 24.30 4.96
C ASN A 190 3.28 23.64 6.23
N TYR A 191 4.20 24.29 6.93
CA TYR A 191 4.81 23.69 8.13
C TYR A 191 3.82 23.26 9.22
N THR A 192 2.68 23.95 9.31
CA THR A 192 1.62 23.63 10.28
C THR A 192 0.94 22.28 10.02
N ASN A 193 1.07 21.72 8.80
CA ASN A 193 0.49 20.42 8.44
C ASN A 193 1.34 19.22 8.86
N PHE A 194 2.42 19.43 9.60
CA PHE A 194 3.38 18.38 9.91
C PHE A 194 3.71 18.39 11.40
N TYR A 195 4.06 17.23 11.97
CA TYR A 195 4.59 17.19 13.32
C TYR A 195 6.07 17.60 13.35
N PRO A 196 6.52 18.34 14.38
CA PRO A 196 5.69 19.05 15.33
C PRO A 196 5.15 20.34 14.71
N ASN A 197 3.99 20.79 15.19
CA ASN A 197 3.42 22.10 14.91
C ASN A 197 2.93 22.75 16.22
N ALA A 198 2.48 24.01 16.14
CA ALA A 198 2.15 24.79 17.33
C ALA A 198 1.04 24.16 18.19
N GLN A 199 0.14 23.40 17.58
CA GLN A 199 -0.99 22.74 18.24
C GLN A 199 -0.65 21.29 18.64
N ASN A 200 0.38 20.69 18.04
CA ASN A 200 0.78 19.30 18.23
C ASN A 200 2.30 19.21 18.37
N ALA A 201 2.78 19.51 19.57
CA ALA A 201 4.18 19.83 19.85
C ALA A 201 5.09 18.63 20.20
N CYS A 202 4.76 17.40 19.78
CA CYS A 202 5.51 16.20 20.18
C CYS A 202 5.86 15.30 18.99
N CYS A 203 7.00 14.58 19.11
CA CYS A 203 7.57 13.71 18.08
C CYS A 203 8.29 12.47 18.66
N ASN A 204 7.65 11.69 19.54
CA ASN A 204 8.30 10.53 20.16
C ASN A 204 7.38 9.32 20.38
N ASN A 205 6.26 9.25 19.67
CA ASN A 205 5.42 8.06 19.63
C ASN A 205 5.46 7.45 18.22
N GLU A 206 4.78 6.31 18.04
CA GLU A 206 4.74 5.63 16.74
C GLU A 206 4.17 6.51 15.61
N ILE A 207 3.31 7.49 15.89
CA ILE A 207 2.63 8.35 14.90
C ILE A 207 3.48 9.53 14.42
N ASN A 208 4.42 10.03 15.22
CA ASN A 208 5.05 11.32 14.93
C ASN A 208 6.57 11.34 15.14
N SER A 209 7.22 10.19 14.98
CA SER A 209 8.68 10.08 15.01
C SER A 209 9.24 10.14 13.58
N PRO A 210 9.79 11.28 13.12
CA PRO A 210 10.19 11.45 11.73
C PRO A 210 11.40 10.57 11.39
N TYR A 211 11.20 9.63 10.47
CA TYR A 211 12.25 8.76 9.93
C TYR A 211 12.60 9.07 8.47
N PHE A 212 11.60 9.45 7.66
CA PHE A 212 11.73 9.77 6.24
C PHE A 212 11.02 11.09 5.95
N GLY A 213 11.73 12.21 5.93
CA GLY A 213 11.12 13.53 5.80
C GLY A 213 10.21 13.91 7.00
N PRO A 214 9.47 15.04 6.91
CA PRO A 214 8.46 15.39 7.91
C PRO A 214 7.21 14.49 7.88
N ASP A 215 6.80 14.02 9.06
CA ASP A 215 5.53 13.30 9.25
C ASP A 215 4.34 14.25 9.15
N ILE A 216 3.31 13.82 8.42
CA ILE A 216 2.07 14.57 8.21
C ILE A 216 1.24 14.55 9.49
N SER A 217 0.80 15.74 9.91
CA SER A 217 -0.21 15.90 10.95
C SER A 217 -1.60 15.89 10.31
N TYR A 218 -2.34 14.82 10.59
CA TYR A 218 -3.74 14.66 10.16
C TYR A 218 -4.75 15.26 11.15
N GLU A 219 -4.26 15.83 12.26
CA GLU A 219 -5.10 16.46 13.26
C GLU A 219 -5.90 17.62 12.68
N SER A 220 -7.14 17.75 13.12
CA SER A 220 -8.05 18.81 12.66
C SER A 220 -7.51 20.22 12.94
N ASN A 221 -6.60 20.36 13.91
CA ASN A 221 -5.97 21.61 14.31
C ASN A 221 -4.62 21.88 13.62
N GLY A 222 -4.17 21.04 12.68
CA GLY A 222 -2.97 21.25 11.84
C GLY A 222 -3.18 22.32 10.75
N ILE A 223 -3.62 23.50 11.17
CA ILE A 223 -4.16 24.57 10.32
C ILE A 223 -3.15 25.71 10.14
N GLY A 224 -3.31 26.50 9.07
CA GLY A 224 -2.59 27.76 8.90
C GLY A 224 -1.84 27.90 7.58
N GLN A 225 -0.79 28.71 7.62
CA GLN A 225 0.00 29.15 6.47
C GLN A 225 1.49 28.96 6.76
N SER A 226 2.31 28.93 5.71
CA SER A 226 3.77 29.03 5.88
C SER A 226 4.13 30.36 6.54
N SER A 227 5.17 30.34 7.38
CA SER A 227 5.71 31.55 8.02
C SER A 227 6.61 32.37 7.10
N VAL A 228 7.08 31.78 5.99
CA VAL A 228 8.07 32.40 5.08
C VAL A 228 7.53 32.71 3.69
N VAL A 229 6.40 32.12 3.27
CA VAL A 229 5.79 32.44 1.98
C VAL A 229 4.85 33.64 2.13
N PRO A 230 4.97 34.72 1.32
CA PRO A 230 4.01 35.81 1.38
C PRO A 230 2.58 35.34 1.07
N THR A 231 1.59 35.93 1.74
CA THR A 231 0.17 35.53 1.63
C THR A 231 -0.57 36.21 0.47
N SER A 232 0.04 37.21 -0.16
CA SER A 232 -0.52 37.95 -1.29
C SER A 232 0.61 38.56 -2.14
N GLY A 233 0.26 39.02 -3.33
CA GLY A 233 1.21 39.60 -4.28
C GLY A 233 1.93 38.53 -5.12
N PHE A 234 3.07 38.92 -5.69
CA PHE A 234 3.87 38.12 -6.60
C PHE A 234 5.36 38.51 -6.48
N PRO A 235 6.29 37.61 -6.80
CA PRO A 235 7.70 37.95 -6.88
C PRO A 235 7.95 39.00 -7.96
N ALA A 236 8.76 40.02 -7.66
CA ALA A 236 9.15 41.04 -8.62
C ALA A 236 9.86 40.45 -9.86
N SER A 237 10.57 39.34 -9.66
CA SER A 237 11.27 38.57 -10.70
C SER A 237 10.35 37.87 -11.70
N LEU A 238 9.10 37.55 -11.32
CA LEU A 238 8.16 36.77 -12.13
C LEU A 238 6.92 37.56 -12.58
N GLY A 239 6.63 38.68 -11.90
CA GLY A 239 5.52 39.56 -12.24
C GLY A 239 4.14 39.00 -11.87
N PRO A 240 3.07 39.76 -12.17
CA PRO A 240 1.72 39.51 -11.66
C PRO A 240 1.07 38.20 -12.14
N GLY A 241 1.61 37.56 -13.19
CA GLY A 241 1.13 36.26 -13.67
C GLY A 241 1.52 35.07 -12.78
N ARG A 242 2.37 35.29 -11.76
CA ARG A 242 2.92 34.27 -10.86
C ARG A 242 2.71 34.69 -9.40
N PRO A 243 1.47 34.67 -8.88
CA PRO A 243 1.22 35.02 -7.49
C PRO A 243 1.81 33.99 -6.52
N TYR A 244 2.15 34.44 -5.32
CA TYR A 244 2.57 33.54 -4.24
C TYR A 244 1.46 32.55 -3.89
N ILE A 245 1.84 31.29 -3.63
CA ILE A 245 0.95 30.23 -3.19
C ILE A 245 1.21 29.98 -1.71
N ASN A 246 0.40 30.59 -0.84
CA ASN A 246 0.36 30.30 0.59
C ASN A 246 -1.10 30.23 1.05
N PRO A 247 -1.87 29.22 0.65
CA PRO A 247 -3.27 29.15 1.02
C PRO A 247 -3.41 28.93 2.53
N THR A 248 -4.42 29.57 3.14
CA THR A 248 -4.85 29.21 4.49
C THR A 248 -5.44 27.81 4.48
N GLN A 249 -4.89 26.93 5.30
CA GLN A 249 -5.34 25.55 5.40
C GLN A 249 -6.30 25.43 6.60
N PRO A 250 -7.58 25.09 6.36
CA PRO A 250 -8.61 25.02 7.39
C PRO A 250 -8.54 23.71 8.19
N SER A 251 -9.50 23.53 9.11
CA SER A 251 -9.67 22.27 9.83
C SER A 251 -9.72 21.07 8.89
N ASP A 252 -9.10 19.96 9.31
CA ASP A 252 -9.10 18.68 8.60
C ASP A 252 -8.49 18.75 7.18
N TYR A 253 -7.68 19.78 6.89
CA TYR A 253 -7.11 20.02 5.57
C TYR A 253 -6.35 18.80 5.04
N MET A 254 -5.42 18.24 5.84
CA MET A 254 -4.59 17.12 5.40
C MET A 254 -5.38 15.84 5.16
N ARG A 255 -6.37 15.56 6.01
CA ARG A 255 -7.29 14.42 5.82
C ARG A 255 -8.14 14.60 4.56
N THR A 256 -8.69 15.80 4.38
CA THR A 256 -9.53 16.15 3.22
C THR A 256 -8.73 16.03 1.92
N GLU A 257 -7.52 16.56 1.88
CA GLU A 257 -6.69 16.52 0.67
C GLU A 257 -6.14 15.13 0.38
N ALA A 258 -5.81 14.33 1.40
CA ALA A 258 -5.45 12.92 1.21
C ALA A 258 -6.62 12.12 0.63
N ARG A 259 -7.85 12.36 1.11
CA ARG A 259 -9.08 11.78 0.52
C ARG A 259 -9.27 12.25 -0.93
N ASN A 260 -9.17 13.54 -1.20
CA ASN A 260 -9.30 14.10 -2.54
C ASN A 260 -8.29 13.47 -3.51
N TRP A 261 -7.04 13.33 -3.07
CA TRP A 261 -5.98 12.71 -3.83
C TRP A 261 -6.27 11.25 -4.14
N ILE A 262 -6.55 10.42 -3.14
CA ILE A 262 -6.68 8.97 -3.39
C ILE A 262 -7.92 8.64 -4.24
N LEU A 263 -9.00 9.41 -4.07
CA LEU A 263 -10.18 9.30 -4.92
C LEU A 263 -9.92 9.76 -6.35
N TRP A 264 -9.13 10.82 -6.53
CA TRP A 264 -8.63 11.19 -7.86
C TRP A 264 -7.75 10.09 -8.44
N PHE A 265 -6.82 9.53 -7.67
CA PHE A 265 -5.90 8.51 -8.11
C PHE A 265 -6.66 7.30 -8.64
N LYS A 266 -7.60 6.74 -7.87
CA LYS A 266 -8.41 5.60 -8.30
C LYS A 266 -9.19 5.88 -9.59
N LYS A 267 -9.79 7.07 -9.71
CA LYS A 267 -10.49 7.49 -10.94
C LYS A 267 -9.55 7.65 -12.13
N GLN A 268 -8.31 8.12 -11.88
CA GLN A 268 -7.33 8.41 -12.91
C GLN A 268 -6.65 7.15 -13.45
N SER A 269 -6.39 6.17 -12.57
CA SER A 269 -5.60 4.99 -12.89
C SER A 269 -6.44 3.73 -13.10
N GLY A 270 -7.58 3.61 -12.42
CA GLY A 270 -8.40 2.39 -12.46
C GLY A 270 -7.85 1.24 -11.62
N VAL A 271 -6.89 1.48 -10.71
CA VAL A 271 -6.35 0.42 -9.84
C VAL A 271 -7.42 -0.28 -8.99
N ASP A 272 -7.21 -1.56 -8.72
CA ASP A 272 -8.20 -2.46 -8.12
C ASP A 272 -8.13 -2.49 -6.60
N GLY A 273 -7.02 -2.05 -6.01
CA GLY A 273 -6.83 -2.03 -4.57
C GLY A 273 -5.56 -1.30 -4.14
N PHE A 274 -5.28 -1.34 -2.84
CA PHE A 274 -4.18 -0.59 -2.24
C PHE A 274 -3.40 -1.40 -1.19
N ARG A 275 -2.08 -1.25 -1.20
CA ARG A 275 -1.19 -1.61 -0.09
C ARG A 275 -0.84 -0.30 0.62
N TRP A 276 -1.05 -0.26 1.92
CA TRP A 276 -0.87 0.92 2.75
C TRP A 276 0.43 0.78 3.52
N ASP A 277 1.38 1.65 3.21
CA ASP A 277 2.68 1.74 3.85
C ASP A 277 2.56 2.26 5.28
N ALA A 278 3.41 1.75 6.19
CA ALA A 278 3.65 2.38 7.48
C ALA A 278 2.37 2.70 8.30
N VAL A 279 1.37 1.81 8.29
CA VAL A 279 0.02 2.09 8.87
C VAL A 279 -0.02 2.28 10.38
N LYS A 280 1.08 1.98 11.08
CA LYS A 280 1.30 2.32 12.49
C LYS A 280 1.56 3.79 12.73
N HIS A 281 2.02 4.48 11.69
CA HIS A 281 2.68 5.77 11.82
C HIS A 281 1.78 6.95 11.47
N PHE A 282 0.48 6.72 11.21
CA PHE A 282 -0.48 7.79 11.05
C PHE A 282 -1.88 7.34 11.51
N PRO A 283 -2.80 8.26 11.84
CA PRO A 283 -4.01 7.91 12.56
C PRO A 283 -4.93 6.94 11.82
N ILE A 284 -5.43 5.93 12.54
CA ILE A 284 -6.33 4.88 12.04
C ILE A 284 -7.59 5.46 11.37
N TYR A 285 -8.13 6.57 11.88
CA TYR A 285 -9.32 7.21 11.31
C TYR A 285 -9.10 7.75 9.89
N VAL A 286 -7.84 8.03 9.51
CA VAL A 286 -7.51 8.46 8.14
C VAL A 286 -7.63 7.25 7.20
N GLN A 287 -7.10 6.10 7.63
CA GLN A 287 -7.14 4.87 6.84
C GLN A 287 -8.58 4.40 6.66
N GLU A 288 -9.36 4.37 7.75
CA GLU A 288 -10.78 4.03 7.72
C GLU A 288 -11.56 4.90 6.72
N ASP A 289 -11.42 6.22 6.84
CA ASP A 289 -12.06 7.20 5.97
C ASP A 289 -11.71 7.03 4.49
N LEU A 290 -10.42 6.94 4.18
CA LEU A 290 -9.97 6.83 2.80
C LEU A 290 -10.42 5.50 2.17
N ILE A 291 -10.29 4.38 2.88
CA ILE A 291 -10.74 3.07 2.38
C ILE A 291 -12.26 3.07 2.17
N TYR A 292 -13.04 3.58 3.13
CA TYR A 292 -14.50 3.64 3.00
C TYR A 292 -14.91 4.43 1.75
N ASN A 293 -14.32 5.60 1.52
CA ASN A 293 -14.66 6.43 0.36
C ASN A 293 -14.26 5.79 -0.97
N LEU A 294 -13.13 5.08 -1.02
CA LEU A 294 -12.70 4.32 -2.20
C LEU A 294 -13.66 3.16 -2.53
N LYS A 295 -14.21 2.50 -1.50
CA LYS A 295 -15.14 1.39 -1.68
C LYS A 295 -16.54 1.85 -2.08
N TYR A 296 -17.02 2.96 -1.51
CA TYR A 296 -18.46 3.27 -1.52
C TYR A 296 -18.86 4.67 -1.98
N SER A 297 -17.98 5.67 -1.90
CA SER A 297 -18.33 7.06 -2.22
C SER A 297 -18.05 7.45 -3.68
N LEU A 298 -17.24 6.65 -4.39
CA LEU A 298 -16.96 6.89 -5.81
C LEU A 298 -18.17 6.54 -6.69
N PRO A 299 -18.26 7.11 -7.92
CA PRO A 299 -19.21 6.68 -8.93
C PRO A 299 -19.11 5.17 -9.20
N ALA A 300 -20.19 4.54 -9.66
CA ALA A 300 -20.27 3.10 -9.86
C ALA A 300 -19.14 2.50 -10.72
N TRP A 301 -18.63 3.25 -11.70
CA TRP A 301 -17.54 2.81 -12.58
C TRP A 301 -16.15 2.82 -11.91
N ALA A 302 -15.99 3.51 -10.77
CA ALA A 302 -14.71 3.71 -10.10
C ALA A 302 -14.67 3.13 -8.67
N LYS A 303 -15.82 2.92 -8.03
CA LYS A 303 -15.87 2.43 -6.65
C LYS A 303 -15.40 0.98 -6.58
N GLY A 304 -14.64 0.65 -5.54
CA GLY A 304 -14.09 -0.70 -5.39
C GLY A 304 -15.07 -1.73 -4.85
N GLY A 305 -16.10 -1.31 -4.12
CA GLY A 305 -17.05 -2.21 -3.48
C GLY A 305 -16.40 -3.15 -2.46
N GLN A 306 -17.15 -4.17 -2.02
CA GLN A 306 -16.74 -5.10 -0.96
C GLN A 306 -15.44 -5.83 -1.29
N THR A 307 -15.21 -6.17 -2.55
CA THR A 307 -14.10 -7.01 -2.99
C THR A 307 -12.77 -6.27 -3.15
N MET A 308 -12.77 -4.93 -3.05
CA MET A 308 -11.56 -4.11 -3.15
C MET A 308 -10.53 -4.56 -2.12
N LEU A 309 -9.34 -4.93 -2.59
CA LEU A 309 -8.25 -5.38 -1.73
C LEU A 309 -7.58 -4.18 -1.06
N ASN A 310 -7.46 -4.22 0.27
CA ASN A 310 -6.76 -3.23 1.07
C ASN A 310 -5.91 -3.96 2.10
N ILE A 311 -4.61 -3.70 2.12
CA ILE A 311 -3.65 -4.37 3.00
C ILE A 311 -2.79 -3.33 3.69
N GLY A 312 -2.89 -3.25 5.02
CA GLY A 312 -2.00 -2.45 5.86
C GLY A 312 -0.71 -3.17 6.19
N GLU A 313 0.41 -2.48 6.05
CA GLU A 313 1.70 -2.91 6.60
C GLU A 313 1.78 -2.59 8.09
N TRP A 314 1.25 -3.50 8.91
CA TRP A 314 1.42 -3.43 10.35
C TRP A 314 2.39 -4.51 10.81
N ILE A 315 3.58 -4.12 11.22
CA ILE A 315 4.64 -5.05 11.65
C ILE A 315 4.47 -5.36 13.13
N GLY A 316 3.84 -6.48 13.47
CA GLY A 316 3.52 -6.78 14.86
C GLY A 316 3.19 -8.25 15.11
N SER A 317 2.89 -8.54 16.37
CA SER A 317 2.38 -9.85 16.78
C SER A 317 1.00 -10.12 16.17
N LYS A 318 0.54 -11.36 16.27
CA LYS A 318 -0.83 -11.78 15.92
C LYS A 318 -1.91 -10.87 16.52
N GLY A 319 -1.75 -10.50 17.79
CA GLY A 319 -2.69 -9.62 18.48
C GLY A 319 -2.69 -8.20 17.91
N ASP A 320 -1.51 -7.68 17.55
CA ASP A 320 -1.37 -6.31 17.03
C ASP A 320 -2.01 -6.18 15.64
N ILE A 321 -1.74 -7.13 14.74
CA ILE A 321 -2.30 -7.11 13.38
C ILE A 321 -3.81 -7.37 13.36
N ASP A 322 -4.33 -8.28 14.21
CA ASP A 322 -5.77 -8.47 14.37
C ASP A 322 -6.43 -7.21 15.00
N GLY A 323 -5.75 -6.57 15.96
CA GLY A 323 -6.17 -5.33 16.60
C GLY A 323 -6.30 -4.18 15.60
N TYR A 324 -5.32 -4.02 14.70
CA TYR A 324 -5.36 -3.05 13.62
C TYR A 324 -6.57 -3.24 12.70
N VAL A 325 -6.85 -4.48 12.25
CA VAL A 325 -8.01 -4.75 11.40
C VAL A 325 -9.32 -4.37 12.08
N ASN A 326 -9.47 -4.69 13.38
CA ASN A 326 -10.64 -4.29 14.15
C ASN A 326 -10.76 -2.76 14.30
N ALA A 327 -9.63 -2.06 14.45
CA ALA A 327 -9.61 -0.62 14.67
C ALA A 327 -9.95 0.18 13.40
N VAL A 328 -9.55 -0.31 12.22
CA VAL A 328 -9.90 0.29 10.93
C VAL A 328 -11.35 -0.05 10.53
N ALA A 329 -11.97 -1.07 11.12
CA ALA A 329 -13.32 -1.51 10.76
C ALA A 329 -14.35 -0.38 10.88
N THR A 330 -15.17 -0.21 9.84
CA THR A 330 -16.15 0.88 9.72
C THR A 330 -17.59 0.36 9.84
N GLY A 331 -18.56 1.26 9.96
CA GLY A 331 -19.97 0.91 9.88
C GLY A 331 -20.28 0.21 8.56
N CYS A 332 -21.24 -0.71 8.56
CA CYS A 332 -21.60 -1.44 7.34
C CYS A 332 -21.96 -0.49 6.19
N ALA A 333 -21.67 -0.90 4.96
CA ALA A 333 -21.94 -0.13 3.74
C ALA A 333 -23.36 0.49 3.74
N PRO A 334 -23.52 1.74 3.28
CA PRO A 334 -24.76 2.50 3.43
C PRO A 334 -25.95 1.79 2.76
N THR A 335 -27.04 1.70 3.52
CA THR A 335 -28.28 1.02 3.14
C THR A 335 -29.02 1.79 2.04
N GLY A 336 -28.73 1.42 0.80
CA GLY A 336 -29.50 1.75 -0.42
C GLY A 336 -29.45 0.64 -1.48
N ASP A 337 -28.70 -0.42 -1.21
CA ASP A 337 -28.64 -1.67 -1.96
C ASP A 337 -29.23 -2.73 -1.05
N THR A 338 -30.44 -3.20 -1.34
CA THR A 338 -31.32 -3.94 -0.41
C THR A 338 -30.78 -5.30 0.03
N ASN A 339 -29.58 -5.69 -0.41
CA ASN A 339 -28.95 -6.96 -0.07
C ASN A 339 -27.59 -6.84 0.65
N ASN A 340 -26.97 -5.66 0.81
CA ASN A 340 -25.52 -5.56 1.11
C ASN A 340 -25.15 -5.03 2.51
N GLY A 341 -25.43 -5.83 3.55
CA GLY A 341 -24.94 -5.60 4.92
C GLY A 341 -23.78 -6.53 5.32
N CYS A 342 -23.06 -6.17 6.39
CA CYS A 342 -22.24 -7.13 7.14
C CYS A 342 -23.09 -8.35 7.54
N PRO A 343 -22.49 -9.51 7.90
CA PRO A 343 -23.25 -10.65 8.42
C PRO A 343 -24.24 -10.24 9.51
N ALA A 344 -25.40 -10.92 9.57
CA ALA A 344 -26.38 -10.67 10.61
C ALA A 344 -25.72 -10.72 12.00
N GLY A 345 -25.77 -9.61 12.74
CA GLY A 345 -25.15 -9.46 14.07
C GLY A 345 -23.76 -8.81 14.09
N GLN A 346 -23.10 -8.59 12.94
CA GLN A 346 -21.87 -7.80 12.85
C GLN A 346 -22.22 -6.38 12.42
N GLY A 347 -22.16 -5.40 13.33
CA GLY A 347 -22.44 -3.99 13.01
C GLY A 347 -21.30 -3.25 12.30
N ARG A 348 -20.22 -3.95 11.91
CA ARG A 348 -19.01 -3.37 11.34
C ARG A 348 -18.40 -4.26 10.25
N GLU A 349 -17.80 -3.62 9.25
CA GLU A 349 -17.12 -4.26 8.13
C GLU A 349 -15.59 -4.25 8.33
N GLU A 350 -14.96 -5.41 8.26
CA GLU A 350 -13.49 -5.54 8.20
C GLU A 350 -13.02 -5.41 6.75
N HIS A 351 -12.90 -4.16 6.33
CA HIS A 351 -12.65 -3.75 4.96
C HIS A 351 -11.17 -3.66 4.56
N THR A 352 -10.27 -3.89 5.51
CA THR A 352 -8.82 -4.02 5.33
C THR A 352 -8.32 -5.33 5.92
N GLY A 353 -7.09 -5.73 5.59
CA GLY A 353 -6.33 -6.70 6.36
C GLY A 353 -4.84 -6.35 6.40
N THR A 354 -3.98 -7.33 6.59
CA THR A 354 -2.55 -7.11 6.87
C THR A 354 -1.66 -8.17 6.24
N PHE A 355 -0.36 -7.90 6.18
CA PHE A 355 0.66 -8.93 6.05
C PHE A 355 0.63 -9.83 7.29
N ASP A 356 0.61 -11.15 7.08
CA ASP A 356 0.57 -12.16 8.16
C ASP A 356 1.97 -12.37 8.74
N PHE A 357 2.46 -11.36 9.44
CA PHE A 357 3.75 -11.40 10.14
C PHE A 357 3.82 -12.52 11.17
N SER A 358 2.68 -12.89 11.76
CA SER A 358 2.58 -14.02 12.67
C SER A 358 2.94 -15.33 11.94
N LEU A 359 2.29 -15.64 10.81
CA LEU A 359 2.62 -16.81 10.00
C LEU A 359 4.07 -16.79 9.50
N ARG A 360 4.59 -15.63 9.06
CA ARG A 360 5.99 -15.52 8.63
C ARG A 360 6.95 -15.89 9.76
N GLY A 361 6.61 -15.50 10.99
CA GLY A 361 7.39 -15.72 12.20
C GLY A 361 7.87 -14.42 12.83
N TYR A 362 6.95 -13.55 13.26
CA TYR A 362 7.26 -12.27 13.92
C TYR A 362 8.03 -12.45 15.25
N GLY A 363 7.65 -13.44 16.05
CA GLY A 363 8.32 -13.74 17.33
C GLY A 363 9.68 -14.42 17.14
N SER A 364 10.43 -14.56 18.24
CA SER A 364 11.77 -15.18 18.22
C SER A 364 11.78 -16.63 17.69
N PHE A 365 10.65 -17.32 17.77
CA PHE A 365 10.46 -18.69 17.29
C PHE A 365 9.03 -18.84 16.77
N GLY A 366 8.83 -19.63 15.70
CA GLY A 366 7.52 -19.94 15.13
C GLY A 366 7.43 -19.67 13.63
N GLY A 367 6.26 -20.03 13.06
CA GLY A 367 5.91 -19.75 11.68
C GLY A 367 6.83 -20.36 10.62
N LEU A 368 6.80 -19.76 9.43
CA LEU A 368 7.60 -20.17 8.28
C LEU A 368 9.10 -20.06 8.54
N TYR A 369 9.53 -19.05 9.32
CA TYR A 369 10.93 -18.87 9.66
C TYR A 369 11.52 -20.08 10.39
N SER A 370 10.88 -20.52 11.48
CA SER A 370 11.34 -21.71 12.21
C SER A 370 11.17 -23.00 11.43
N MET A 371 10.17 -23.10 10.54
CA MET A 371 10.06 -24.24 9.63
C MET A 371 11.28 -24.37 8.72
N ILE A 372 11.73 -23.25 8.13
CA ILE A 372 12.88 -23.24 7.21
C ILE A 372 14.18 -23.47 7.99
N ARG A 373 14.35 -22.83 9.15
CA ARG A 373 15.61 -22.80 9.91
C ARG A 373 15.76 -23.94 10.93
N GLY A 374 14.68 -24.64 11.26
CA GLY A 374 14.63 -25.67 12.29
C GLY A 374 15.26 -27.03 11.93
N GLY A 375 15.97 -27.13 10.80
CA GLY A 375 16.71 -28.35 10.42
C GLY A 375 15.84 -29.61 10.25
N GLY A 376 14.52 -29.45 10.06
CA GLY A 376 13.57 -30.55 9.97
C GLY A 376 12.90 -30.95 11.29
N GLY A 377 13.28 -30.36 12.43
CA GLY A 377 12.66 -30.63 13.74
C GLY A 377 11.41 -29.80 14.05
N PHE A 378 10.97 -28.95 13.12
CA PHE A 378 9.79 -28.10 13.30
C PHE A 378 8.49 -28.91 13.13
N ASP A 379 7.57 -28.79 14.09
CA ASP A 379 6.25 -29.40 14.00
C ASP A 379 5.35 -28.59 13.06
N VAL A 380 5.21 -29.05 11.82
CA VAL A 380 4.40 -28.38 10.79
C VAL A 380 2.90 -28.32 11.12
N SER A 381 2.41 -29.13 12.07
CA SER A 381 1.00 -29.13 12.43
C SER A 381 0.53 -27.85 13.13
N VAL A 382 1.48 -27.06 13.66
CA VAL A 382 1.16 -25.81 14.37
C VAL A 382 0.93 -24.61 13.45
N LEU A 383 1.35 -24.68 12.18
CA LEU A 383 1.30 -23.56 11.22
C LEU A 383 -0.09 -22.92 11.06
N PRO A 384 -1.22 -23.66 11.01
CA PRO A 384 -2.54 -23.03 10.97
C PRO A 384 -2.83 -22.15 12.20
N GLY A 385 -2.29 -22.51 13.37
CA GLY A 385 -2.42 -21.73 14.60
C GLY A 385 -1.59 -20.44 14.61
N GLU A 386 -0.49 -20.44 13.85
CA GLU A 386 0.41 -19.29 13.70
C GLU A 386 -0.18 -18.17 12.83
N GLN A 387 -1.17 -18.44 11.97
CA GLN A 387 -1.79 -17.39 11.17
C GLN A 387 -2.53 -16.37 12.01
N GLN A 388 -2.57 -15.11 11.54
CA GLN A 388 -3.52 -14.13 12.08
C GLN A 388 -4.97 -14.64 12.05
N ASN A 389 -5.83 -14.15 12.95
CA ASN A 389 -7.23 -14.60 12.94
C ASN A 389 -8.04 -13.89 11.85
N LYS A 390 -7.73 -12.62 11.59
CA LYS A 390 -8.42 -11.76 10.62
C LYS A 390 -7.93 -12.00 9.20
N ARG A 391 -8.20 -13.19 8.64
CA ARG A 391 -7.71 -13.61 7.31
C ARG A 391 -8.68 -13.32 6.17
N TYR A 392 -9.95 -13.22 6.50
CA TYR A 392 -11.04 -13.00 5.57
C TYR A 392 -12.20 -12.32 6.29
N PHE A 393 -13.11 -11.74 5.52
CA PHE A 393 -14.40 -11.28 6.00
C PHE A 393 -15.50 -11.93 5.16
N ASP A 394 -16.49 -12.50 5.84
CA ASP A 394 -17.65 -13.11 5.20
C ASP A 394 -18.73 -12.03 5.01
N TYR A 395 -19.26 -11.87 3.80
CA TYR A 395 -20.38 -10.96 3.50
C TYR A 395 -21.67 -11.76 3.38
N GLY A 396 -22.66 -11.42 4.22
CA GLY A 396 -23.91 -12.17 4.35
C GLY A 396 -24.83 -12.11 3.12
N SER A 397 -24.57 -11.22 2.17
CA SER A 397 -25.40 -10.98 0.98
C SER A 397 -25.28 -12.03 -0.12
N PHE A 398 -24.13 -12.71 -0.18
CA PHE A 398 -23.80 -13.62 -1.28
C PHE A 398 -23.10 -14.92 -0.83
N ASP A 399 -23.13 -15.22 0.47
CA ASP A 399 -22.27 -16.27 1.06
C ASP A 399 -20.82 -16.09 0.58
N THR A 400 -20.33 -14.85 0.53
CA THR A 400 -19.05 -14.52 -0.10
C THR A 400 -17.99 -14.28 0.94
N ARG A 401 -16.91 -15.06 0.89
CA ARG A 401 -15.72 -14.89 1.71
C ARG A 401 -14.68 -14.08 0.95
N VAL A 402 -14.34 -12.90 1.44
CA VAL A 402 -13.28 -12.07 0.87
C VAL A 402 -12.02 -12.22 1.70
N HIS A 403 -10.95 -12.77 1.12
CA HIS A 403 -9.67 -12.89 1.82
C HIS A 403 -8.99 -11.52 1.95
N ARG A 404 -8.55 -11.21 3.17
CA ARG A 404 -8.03 -9.90 3.61
C ARG A 404 -6.57 -9.95 4.05
N SER A 405 -5.98 -11.11 4.31
CA SER A 405 -4.57 -11.19 4.71
C SER A 405 -3.64 -11.44 3.53
N PHE A 406 -2.38 -11.06 3.67
CA PHE A 406 -1.25 -11.41 2.81
C PHE A 406 -0.37 -12.44 3.50
N SER A 407 -0.43 -13.69 3.05
CA SER A 407 0.45 -14.76 3.51
C SER A 407 1.73 -14.73 2.67
N PHE A 408 2.86 -14.37 3.26
CA PHE A 408 4.09 -14.05 2.54
C PHE A 408 5.31 -14.72 3.18
N VAL A 409 6.37 -14.89 2.40
CA VAL A 409 7.66 -15.41 2.87
C VAL A 409 8.68 -14.27 2.99
N ASN A 410 8.89 -13.57 1.87
CA ASN A 410 9.77 -12.41 1.76
C ASN A 410 9.02 -11.23 1.12
N SER A 411 9.62 -10.05 1.26
CA SER A 411 9.20 -8.77 0.72
C SER A 411 10.43 -7.88 0.52
N HIS A 412 10.26 -6.72 -0.10
CA HIS A 412 11.33 -5.72 -0.24
C HIS A 412 11.97 -5.26 1.09
N ASP A 413 11.28 -5.41 2.23
CA ASP A 413 11.83 -5.07 3.56
C ASP A 413 12.41 -6.26 4.30
N THR A 414 12.14 -7.48 3.85
CA THR A 414 12.64 -8.71 4.48
C THR A 414 13.69 -9.44 3.64
N TYR A 415 14.01 -8.87 2.49
CA TYR A 415 15.02 -9.37 1.59
C TYR A 415 15.83 -8.21 0.99
N ARG A 416 17.01 -7.96 1.57
CA ARG A 416 17.96 -6.92 1.12
C ARG A 416 19.40 -7.45 1.10
N PRO A 417 19.74 -8.34 0.15
CA PRO A 417 21.09 -8.89 0.06
C PRO A 417 22.08 -7.81 -0.39
N ILE A 418 23.33 -7.95 0.02
CA ILE A 418 24.46 -7.24 -0.59
C ILE A 418 24.89 -8.08 -1.79
N LEU A 419 24.88 -7.46 -2.96
CA LEU A 419 25.28 -8.10 -4.21
C LEU A 419 26.65 -7.56 -4.67
N THR A 420 27.39 -8.40 -5.37
CA THR A 420 28.58 -7.98 -6.12
C THR A 420 28.16 -7.10 -7.31
N ALA A 421 29.14 -6.48 -7.98
CA ALA A 421 28.88 -5.70 -9.20
C ALA A 421 28.23 -6.51 -10.34
N ASN A 422 28.34 -7.84 -10.31
CA ASN A 422 27.73 -8.75 -11.29
C ASN A 422 26.32 -9.21 -10.88
N GLY A 423 25.81 -8.78 -9.72
CA GLY A 423 24.51 -9.20 -9.19
C GLY A 423 24.54 -10.50 -8.39
N ASP A 424 25.72 -11.10 -8.19
CA ASP A 424 25.86 -12.32 -7.38
C ASP A 424 25.81 -12.01 -5.88
N PHE A 425 25.27 -12.93 -5.07
CA PHE A 425 25.34 -12.82 -3.61
C PHE A 425 26.79 -12.77 -3.12
N THR A 426 27.11 -11.84 -2.22
CA THR A 426 28.46 -11.72 -1.65
C THR A 426 28.82 -12.83 -0.65
N VAL A 427 27.85 -13.66 -0.27
CA VAL A 427 28.02 -14.74 0.73
C VAL A 427 27.46 -16.07 0.22
N THR A 428 28.11 -17.16 0.60
CA THR A 428 27.63 -18.53 0.38
C THR A 428 26.38 -18.81 1.20
N LEU A 429 25.51 -19.69 0.70
CA LEU A 429 24.36 -20.18 1.46
C LEU A 429 24.83 -20.81 2.78
N SER A 430 24.31 -20.35 3.91
CA SER A 430 24.66 -20.90 5.22
C SER A 430 23.52 -20.72 6.22
N ASN A 431 23.49 -21.57 7.25
CA ASN A 431 22.52 -21.42 8.33
C ASN A 431 22.83 -20.23 9.27
N SER A 432 23.86 -19.42 8.99
CA SER A 432 24.26 -18.24 9.77
C SER A 432 24.53 -17.05 8.85
N TYR A 433 23.50 -16.24 8.65
CA TYR A 433 23.60 -15.00 7.88
C TYR A 433 24.11 -13.88 8.79
N SER A 434 25.39 -13.91 9.16
CA SER A 434 26.03 -12.82 9.93
C SER A 434 26.65 -11.73 9.04
N SER A 435 26.68 -11.96 7.72
CA SER A 435 27.20 -11.04 6.71
C SER A 435 26.43 -11.21 5.38
N GLY A 436 26.54 -10.25 4.47
CA GLY A 436 25.91 -10.31 3.13
C GLY A 436 24.48 -9.79 3.03
N TRP A 437 23.98 -9.14 4.07
CA TRP A 437 22.65 -8.51 4.11
C TRP A 437 22.75 -7.08 4.62
N ASN A 438 21.82 -6.23 4.20
CA ASN A 438 21.66 -4.87 4.73
C ASN A 438 20.82 -4.90 6.02
N PHE A 439 21.44 -5.34 7.12
CA PHE A 439 20.77 -5.53 8.42
C PHE A 439 20.12 -4.26 9.01
N GLY A 440 20.57 -3.06 8.61
CA GLY A 440 20.10 -1.80 9.21
C GLY A 440 18.68 -1.38 8.81
N ASN A 441 18.06 -2.05 7.85
CA ASN A 441 16.79 -1.62 7.26
C ASN A 441 15.76 -2.76 7.08
N GLU A 442 15.97 -3.92 7.72
CA GLU A 442 15.06 -5.05 7.60
C GLU A 442 13.93 -4.99 8.63
N LEU A 443 12.71 -5.26 8.19
CA LEU A 443 11.51 -5.21 9.02
C LEU A 443 10.73 -6.53 8.98
N GLY A 444 11.35 -7.62 9.47
CA GLY A 444 10.75 -8.97 9.49
C GLY A 444 10.07 -9.41 10.79
N GLY A 445 10.06 -8.56 11.82
CA GLY A 445 9.59 -8.89 13.17
C GLY A 445 10.65 -9.60 14.03
N ASN A 446 11.15 -10.73 13.54
CA ASN A 446 12.18 -11.53 14.23
C ASN A 446 13.63 -11.17 13.86
N GLY A 447 13.81 -10.17 12.98
CA GLY A 447 15.12 -9.77 12.44
C GLY A 447 15.86 -10.89 11.68
N GLY A 448 15.13 -11.93 11.26
CA GLY A 448 15.69 -13.12 10.66
C GLY A 448 15.50 -13.15 9.14
N HIS A 449 16.60 -13.39 8.43
CA HIS A 449 16.62 -13.55 6.98
C HIS A 449 16.16 -14.94 6.54
N LEU A 450 15.36 -14.97 5.47
CA LEU A 450 15.06 -16.15 4.68
C LEU A 450 15.71 -16.00 3.31
N ASP A 451 16.90 -16.59 3.17
CA ASP A 451 17.62 -16.61 1.89
C ASP A 451 16.81 -17.40 0.85
N PRO A 452 16.52 -16.82 -0.33
CA PRO A 452 15.72 -17.47 -1.37
C PRO A 452 16.40 -18.72 -1.96
N ARG A 453 17.71 -18.90 -1.73
CA ARG A 453 18.45 -20.10 -2.12
C ARG A 453 18.23 -21.28 -1.15
N GLU A 454 17.57 -21.06 -0.01
CA GLU A 454 17.21 -22.14 0.90
C GLU A 454 16.23 -23.12 0.25
N PRO A 455 16.55 -24.42 0.10
CA PRO A 455 15.70 -25.36 -0.62
C PRO A 455 14.33 -25.56 0.04
N ARG A 456 14.22 -25.26 1.33
CA ARG A 456 12.98 -25.33 2.11
C ARG A 456 12.01 -24.17 1.83
N MET A 457 12.43 -23.15 1.08
CA MET A 457 11.56 -22.06 0.64
C MET A 457 10.37 -22.56 -0.18
N ALA A 458 10.55 -23.62 -0.97
CA ALA A 458 9.47 -24.24 -1.72
C ALA A 458 8.34 -24.74 -0.79
N ALA A 459 8.68 -25.30 0.38
CA ALA A 459 7.70 -25.71 1.37
C ALA A 459 6.99 -24.50 2.00
N ALA A 460 7.71 -23.39 2.24
CA ALA A 460 7.10 -22.17 2.76
C ALA A 460 6.09 -21.56 1.79
N TYR A 461 6.41 -21.50 0.50
CA TYR A 461 5.45 -21.09 -0.53
C TYR A 461 4.28 -22.08 -0.65
N ALA A 462 4.51 -23.39 -0.53
CA ALA A 462 3.41 -24.36 -0.51
C ALA A 462 2.45 -24.11 0.67
N VAL A 463 2.98 -23.77 1.85
CA VAL A 463 2.16 -23.40 3.02
C VAL A 463 1.37 -22.12 2.74
N THR A 464 2.00 -21.03 2.27
CA THR A 464 1.27 -19.77 2.00
C THR A 464 0.15 -19.96 0.99
N MET A 465 0.34 -20.83 -0.01
CA MET A 465 -0.67 -21.17 -1.00
C MET A 465 -1.82 -22.01 -0.42
N ALA A 466 -1.53 -22.90 0.52
CA ALA A 466 -2.51 -23.83 1.10
C ALA A 466 -3.44 -23.18 2.14
N VAL A 467 -2.95 -22.21 2.91
CA VAL A 467 -3.69 -21.59 4.01
C VAL A 467 -4.71 -20.53 3.56
N ASP A 468 -5.59 -20.11 4.48
CA ASP A 468 -6.47 -18.96 4.25
C ASP A 468 -5.66 -17.67 4.13
N GLY A 469 -6.02 -16.82 3.18
CA GLY A 469 -5.36 -15.55 2.89
C GLY A 469 -5.02 -15.46 1.42
N ASN A 470 -4.47 -14.34 0.98
CA ASN A 470 -3.94 -14.17 -0.36
C ASN A 470 -2.43 -14.48 -0.31
N PRO A 471 -1.93 -15.56 -0.93
CA PRO A 471 -0.50 -15.83 -1.00
C PRO A 471 0.21 -14.73 -1.78
N VAL A 472 1.32 -14.25 -1.24
CA VAL A 472 2.20 -13.28 -1.90
C VAL A 472 3.47 -13.98 -2.36
N ILE A 473 3.68 -13.95 -3.67
CA ILE A 473 4.95 -14.28 -4.32
C ILE A 473 5.79 -13.01 -4.35
N PHE A 474 7.07 -13.14 -4.05
CA PHE A 474 8.03 -12.04 -4.11
C PHE A 474 8.95 -12.21 -5.33
N PHE A 475 9.29 -11.08 -5.97
CA PHE A 475 10.10 -11.04 -7.19
C PHE A 475 11.53 -11.56 -6.97
#